data_AF-A0AAV2H7T4-F1
#
_entry.id   AF-A0AAV2H7T4-F1
#
_cell.length_a   1.000
_cell.length_b   1.000
_cell.length_c   1.000
_cell.angle_alpha   90.00
_cell.angle_beta   90.00
_cell.angle_gamma   90.00
#
_symmetry.space_group_name_H-M   'P 1'
#
loop_
_entity.id
_entity.type
_entity.pdbx_description
1 polymer ?
#
loop_
_entity_poly.entity_id
_entity_poly.type
_entity_poly.pdbx_seq_one_letter_code
_entity_poly.pdbx_strand_id
1 'polypeptide(L)'
;NSRENEDDIAAFPVVKESGDKLIESGINTLQKTLLLKKEVEVDKVNAQLEAKRYEFKQRMEMCTQRQIQLQKKQQEMKDRVAKFEKFIQENEAKRRRAIQKYQQEVRLKEQKTIEFSSLQDQLEYFKNRHKMLEAKLKAYTVYEKYLRSVVDAMPEDYLPSTEDKVKGLMMRHRTLSESNKGLVDNLETIADELEVCRKELETLKQEHQKSRLSNTSMLSHLVEKQEVIQGSNDQKELKFIMTSEDMRSKRTEAGIIFMAIDNIYEKCRKPTDPPLGKGEWDQKLNKIR
;
A
#
# COMPACT_ATOMS: atom_id res chain seq x y z
N ASN A 1 67.17 -1.65 -110.73
CA ASN A 1 66.81 -0.68 -111.77
C ASN A 1 67.75 0.50 -111.68
N SER A 2 68.90 0.42 -112.36
CA SER A 2 69.07 0.80 -113.78
C SER A 2 69.07 2.31 -113.89
N ARG A 3 70.27 2.90 -114.05
CA ARG A 3 70.81 3.44 -115.32
C ARG A 3 70.31 4.88 -115.50
N GLU A 4 71.18 5.87 -115.53
CA GLU A 4 71.88 6.46 -116.70
C GLU A 4 72.17 7.91 -116.23
N ASN A 5 73.26 8.64 -116.48
CA ASN A 5 74.10 8.91 -117.65
C ASN A 5 75.33 9.67 -117.11
N GLU A 6 76.55 9.26 -117.43
CA GLU A 6 77.38 9.77 -118.55
C GLU A 6 77.96 11.16 -118.33
N ASP A 7 79.29 11.14 -118.17
CA ASP A 7 80.29 11.98 -118.82
C ASP A 7 80.14 13.50 -118.77
N ASP A 8 80.96 14.10 -117.89
CA ASP A 8 81.53 15.41 -118.17
C ASP A 8 83.03 15.38 -117.88
N ILE A 9 83.79 15.18 -118.95
CA ILE A 9 85.26 15.16 -118.98
C ILE A 9 85.73 16.61 -118.78
N ALA A 10 86.20 16.92 -117.56
CA ALA A 10 86.84 18.20 -117.27
C ALA A 10 88.17 18.30 -118.04
N ALA A 11 88.13 19.00 -119.19
CA ALA A 11 89.30 19.35 -119.98
C ALA A 11 90.31 20.14 -119.10
N PHE A 12 91.50 19.59 -118.91
CA PHE A 12 92.60 20.29 -118.25
C PHE A 12 93.13 21.41 -119.16
N PRO A 13 93.12 22.69 -118.73
CA PRO A 13 93.67 23.77 -119.51
C PRO A 13 95.21 23.69 -119.48
N VAL A 14 95.81 23.42 -120.63
CA VAL A 14 97.27 23.49 -120.83
C VAL A 14 97.70 24.96 -120.78
N VAL A 15 98.41 25.33 -119.72
CA VAL A 15 98.94 26.67 -119.47
C VAL A 15 100.10 26.96 -120.42
N LYS A 16 99.99 28.01 -121.23
CA LYS A 16 101.06 28.54 -122.09
C LYS A 16 101.50 29.93 -121.60
N GLU A 17 102.15 30.01 -120.44
CA GLU A 17 102.80 31.26 -120.01
C GLU A 17 104.14 31.00 -119.29
N SER A 18 105.03 31.99 -119.35
CA SER A 18 106.43 32.00 -118.90
C SER A 18 106.61 31.99 -117.37
N GLY A 19 107.66 31.31 -116.89
CA GLY A 19 107.89 30.92 -115.49
C GLY A 19 107.75 31.98 -114.39
N ASP A 20 108.02 33.26 -114.66
CA ASP A 20 107.93 34.32 -113.63
C ASP A 20 106.48 34.75 -113.32
N LYS A 21 105.56 34.66 -114.28
CA LYS A 21 104.12 34.94 -114.06
C LYS A 21 103.37 33.79 -113.39
N LEU A 22 103.92 32.57 -113.47
CA LEU A 22 103.41 31.38 -112.80
C LEU A 22 103.64 31.40 -111.29
N ILE A 23 104.67 32.10 -110.80
CA ILE A 23 104.97 32.18 -109.37
C ILE A 23 104.01 33.16 -108.67
N GLU A 24 103.75 34.32 -109.28
CA GLU A 24 102.87 35.35 -108.71
C GLU A 24 101.37 34.98 -108.86
N SER A 25 100.99 34.39 -109.99
CA SER A 25 99.67 33.77 -110.16
C SER A 25 99.54 32.51 -109.30
N GLY A 26 100.59 31.71 -109.12
CA GLY A 26 100.61 30.55 -108.23
C GLY A 26 100.36 30.93 -106.77
N ILE A 27 100.95 32.01 -106.28
CA ILE A 27 100.75 32.53 -104.92
C ILE A 27 99.33 33.10 -104.73
N ASN A 28 98.84 33.91 -105.68
CA ASN A 28 97.46 34.43 -105.65
C ASN A 28 96.40 33.32 -105.82
N THR A 29 96.69 32.29 -106.61
CA THR A 29 95.82 31.13 -106.82
C THR A 29 95.86 30.20 -105.61
N LEU A 30 97.01 30.05 -104.93
CA LEU A 30 97.11 29.35 -103.65
C LEU A 30 96.31 30.07 -102.55
N GLN A 31 96.42 31.39 -102.47
CA GLN A 31 95.67 32.19 -101.49
C GLN A 31 94.16 32.17 -101.77
N LYS A 32 93.74 32.29 -103.04
CA LYS A 32 92.34 32.11 -103.43
C LYS A 32 91.82 30.70 -103.16
N THR A 33 92.62 29.66 -103.44
CA THR A 33 92.23 28.26 -103.13
C THR A 33 92.27 27.97 -101.63
N LEU A 34 93.12 28.62 -100.84
CA LEU A 34 93.12 28.57 -99.37
C LEU A 34 91.89 29.26 -98.80
N LEU A 35 91.51 30.43 -99.34
CA LEU A 35 90.26 31.12 -99.00
C LEU A 35 89.05 30.27 -99.35
N LEU A 36 89.02 29.71 -100.56
CA LEU A 36 87.96 28.80 -101.01
C LEU A 36 87.90 27.53 -100.15
N LYS A 37 89.05 26.99 -99.75
CA LYS A 37 89.13 25.83 -98.84
C LYS A 37 88.65 26.18 -97.43
N LYS A 38 88.94 27.40 -96.95
CA LYS A 38 88.42 27.91 -95.67
C LYS A 38 86.93 28.22 -95.74
N GLU A 39 86.43 28.72 -96.87
CA GLU A 39 85.01 28.97 -97.14
C GLU A 39 84.25 27.64 -97.19
N VAL A 40 84.77 26.63 -97.91
CA VAL A 40 84.23 25.27 -97.90
C VAL A 40 84.30 24.63 -96.50
N GLU A 41 85.35 24.89 -95.72
CA GLU A 41 85.47 24.42 -94.33
C GLU A 41 84.44 25.09 -93.42
N VAL A 42 84.24 26.41 -93.57
CA VAL A 42 83.20 27.19 -92.86
C VAL A 42 81.81 26.73 -93.26
N ASP A 43 81.54 26.49 -94.54
CA ASP A 43 80.27 25.97 -95.04
C ASP A 43 80.00 24.56 -94.55
N LYS A 44 81.03 23.71 -94.48
CA LYS A 44 80.93 22.37 -93.90
C LYS A 44 80.63 22.43 -92.41
N VAL A 45 81.28 23.32 -91.66
CA VAL A 45 81.01 23.54 -90.23
C VAL A 45 79.62 24.13 -90.02
N ASN A 46 79.18 25.07 -90.87
CA ASN A 46 77.83 25.64 -90.85
C ASN A 46 76.78 24.58 -91.15
N ALA A 47 76.99 23.72 -92.15
CA ALA A 47 76.11 22.60 -92.46
C ALA A 47 76.02 21.59 -91.30
N GLN A 48 77.14 21.29 -90.64
CA GLN A 48 77.16 20.44 -89.44
C GLN A 48 76.46 21.10 -88.25
N LEU A 49 76.63 22.41 -88.07
CA LEU A 49 75.96 23.19 -87.03
C LEU A 49 74.44 23.21 -87.25
N GLU A 50 73.99 23.44 -88.49
CA GLU A 50 72.57 23.39 -88.86
C GLU A 50 71.99 21.98 -88.71
N ALA A 51 72.71 20.93 -89.10
CA ALA A 51 72.30 19.55 -88.85
C ALA A 51 72.16 19.26 -87.34
N LYS A 52 73.08 19.75 -86.49
CA LYS A 52 73.00 19.60 -85.03
C LYS A 52 71.90 20.44 -84.40
N ARG A 53 71.65 21.65 -84.89
CA ARG A 53 70.50 22.48 -84.50
C ARG A 53 69.19 21.79 -84.85
N TYR A 54 69.10 21.18 -86.02
CA TYR A 54 67.92 20.42 -86.45
C TYR A 54 67.71 19.16 -85.58
N GLU A 55 68.76 18.36 -85.33
CA GLU A 55 68.68 17.21 -84.41
C GLU A 55 68.23 17.63 -83.00
N PHE A 56 68.78 18.73 -82.48
CA PHE A 56 68.42 19.25 -81.15
C PHE A 56 66.97 19.71 -81.13
N LYS A 57 66.52 20.42 -82.17
CA LYS A 57 65.12 20.84 -82.32
C LYS A 57 64.17 19.64 -82.35
N GLN A 58 64.48 18.60 -83.13
CA GLN A 58 63.69 17.36 -83.14
C GLN A 58 63.65 16.66 -81.77
N ARG A 59 64.79 16.57 -81.07
CA ARG A 59 64.82 15.99 -79.71
C ARG A 59 63.99 16.82 -78.74
N MET A 60 64.04 18.14 -78.83
CA MET A 60 63.24 19.03 -78.00
C MET A 60 61.74 18.88 -78.31
N GLU A 61 61.37 18.77 -79.58
CA GLU A 61 59.99 18.48 -80.01
C GLU A 61 59.50 17.12 -79.50
N MET A 62 60.32 16.07 -79.56
CA MET A 62 59.97 14.76 -78.97
C MET A 62 59.84 14.80 -77.45
N CYS A 63 60.74 15.50 -76.76
CA CYS A 63 60.67 15.67 -75.30
C CYS A 63 59.40 16.45 -74.89
N THR A 64 59.08 17.54 -75.59
CA THR A 64 57.87 18.33 -75.33
C THR A 64 56.60 17.51 -75.61
N GLN A 65 56.54 16.75 -76.71
CA GLN A 65 55.43 15.83 -76.98
C GLN A 65 55.29 14.77 -75.88
N ARG A 66 56.39 14.17 -75.42
CA ARG A 66 56.37 13.16 -74.36
C ARG A 66 55.97 13.75 -73.01
N GLN A 67 56.39 14.98 -72.70
CA GLN A 67 55.97 15.72 -71.52
C GLN A 67 54.45 15.98 -71.54
N ILE A 68 53.90 16.42 -72.68
CA ILE A 68 52.45 16.63 -72.86
C ILE A 68 51.68 15.32 -72.66
N GLN A 69 52.16 14.21 -73.25
CA GLN A 69 51.53 12.89 -73.06
C GLN A 69 51.57 12.41 -71.61
N LEU A 70 52.69 12.61 -70.91
CA LEU A 70 52.80 12.27 -69.49
C LEU A 70 51.87 13.12 -68.63
N GLN A 71 51.80 14.43 -68.86
CA GLN A 71 50.84 15.31 -68.17
C GLN A 71 49.41 14.86 -68.42
N LYS A 72 49.06 14.51 -69.67
CA LYS A 72 47.72 14.00 -70.00
C LYS A 72 47.40 12.71 -69.24
N LYS A 73 48.31 11.73 -69.23
CA LYS A 73 48.13 10.48 -68.47
C LYS A 73 48.03 10.72 -66.96
N GLN A 74 48.83 11.65 -66.42
CA GLN A 74 48.76 12.01 -65.00
C GLN A 74 47.42 12.65 -64.66
N GLN A 75 46.91 13.53 -65.53
CA GLN A 75 45.60 14.15 -65.35
C GLN A 75 44.48 13.11 -65.43
N GLU A 76 44.50 12.21 -66.43
CA GLU A 76 43.53 11.12 -66.54
C GLU A 76 43.53 10.22 -65.30
N MET A 77 44.70 9.94 -64.72
CA MET A 77 44.81 9.16 -63.49
C MET A 77 44.21 9.90 -62.29
N LYS A 78 44.49 11.20 -62.14
CA LYS A 78 43.89 12.05 -61.10
C LYS A 78 42.36 12.07 -61.23
N ASP A 79 41.84 12.22 -62.45
CA ASP A 79 40.40 12.23 -62.70
C ASP A 79 39.76 10.88 -62.37
N ARG A 80 40.43 9.76 -62.64
CA ARG A 80 39.96 8.43 -62.24
C ARG A 80 39.95 8.26 -60.74
N VAL A 81 41.01 8.67 -60.04
CA VAL A 81 41.07 8.63 -58.57
C VAL A 81 39.92 9.45 -57.96
N ALA A 82 39.70 10.67 -58.44
CA ALA A 82 38.59 11.51 -57.99
C ALA A 82 37.22 10.86 -58.21
N LYS A 83 37.01 10.20 -59.36
CA LYS A 83 35.78 9.43 -59.64
C LYS A 83 35.61 8.25 -58.69
N PHE A 84 36.67 7.50 -58.40
CA PHE A 84 36.62 6.37 -57.47
C PHE A 84 36.38 6.83 -56.04
N GLU A 85 37.04 7.90 -55.60
CA GLU A 85 36.82 8.47 -54.27
C GLU A 85 35.37 8.92 -54.11
N LYS A 86 34.82 9.63 -55.11
CA LYS A 86 33.39 10.00 -55.13
C LYS A 86 32.48 8.78 -55.08
N PHE A 87 32.78 7.73 -55.86
CA PHE A 87 32.01 6.48 -55.86
C PHE A 87 32.03 5.78 -54.49
N ILE A 88 33.20 5.71 -53.84
CA ILE A 88 33.35 5.14 -52.50
C ILE A 88 32.51 5.93 -51.49
N GLN A 89 32.64 7.27 -51.49
CA GLN A 89 31.86 8.14 -50.60
C GLN A 89 30.35 7.98 -50.79
N GLU A 90 29.88 7.92 -52.05
CA GLU A 90 28.47 7.69 -52.37
C GLU A 90 27.99 6.31 -51.91
N ASN A 91 28.81 5.27 -52.10
CA ASN A 91 28.47 3.91 -51.69
C ASN A 91 28.42 3.79 -50.16
N GLU A 92 29.40 4.37 -49.45
CA GLU A 92 29.37 4.46 -48.00
C GLU A 92 28.15 5.23 -47.50
N ALA A 93 27.79 6.34 -48.14
CA ALA A 93 26.58 7.08 -47.78
C ALA A 93 25.30 6.26 -48.02
N LYS A 94 25.25 5.43 -49.07
CA LYS A 94 24.14 4.48 -49.30
C LYS A 94 24.11 3.39 -48.23
N ARG A 95 25.27 2.80 -47.89
CA ARG A 95 25.40 1.78 -46.83
C ARG A 95 24.99 2.34 -45.47
N ARG A 96 25.48 3.53 -45.09
CA ARG A 96 25.11 4.20 -43.83
C ARG A 96 23.61 4.44 -43.75
N ARG A 97 22.99 4.96 -44.82
CA ARG A 97 21.52 5.15 -44.88
C ARG A 97 20.75 3.84 -44.76
N ALA A 98 21.20 2.78 -45.44
CA ALA A 98 20.56 1.47 -45.35
C ALA A 98 20.63 0.88 -43.94
N ILE A 99 21.79 0.98 -43.27
CA ILE A 99 21.97 0.52 -41.88
C ILE A 99 21.09 1.34 -40.93
N GLN A 100 21.07 2.66 -41.05
CA GLN A 100 20.23 3.52 -40.21
C GLN A 100 18.75 3.19 -40.37
N LYS A 101 18.28 3.03 -41.62
CA LYS A 101 16.90 2.63 -41.90
C LYS A 101 16.58 1.27 -41.27
N TYR A 102 17.45 0.27 -41.45
CA TYR A 102 17.27 -1.04 -40.83
C TYR A 102 17.19 -0.95 -39.29
N GLN A 103 18.09 -0.20 -38.65
CA GLN A 103 18.08 -0.03 -37.20
C GLN A 103 16.80 0.66 -36.71
N GLN A 104 16.30 1.65 -37.46
CA GLN A 104 15.04 2.32 -37.15
C GLN A 104 13.85 1.38 -37.26
N GLU A 105 13.78 0.56 -38.32
CA GLU A 105 12.72 -0.45 -38.52
C GLU A 105 12.74 -1.51 -37.41
N VAL A 106 13.93 -1.97 -36.98
CA VAL A 106 14.05 -2.94 -35.87
C VAL A 106 13.52 -2.34 -34.57
N ARG A 107 13.92 -1.11 -34.22
CA ARG A 107 13.42 -0.43 -33.01
C ARG A 107 11.91 -0.22 -33.05
N LEU A 108 11.39 0.20 -34.21
CA LEU A 108 9.95 0.39 -34.39
C LEU A 108 9.19 -0.93 -34.23
N LYS A 109 9.72 -2.02 -34.80
CA LYS A 109 9.14 -3.36 -34.66
C LYS A 109 9.12 -3.81 -33.19
N GLU A 110 10.22 -3.62 -32.47
CA GLU A 110 10.31 -3.96 -31.04
C GLU A 110 9.28 -3.18 -30.23
N GLN A 111 9.20 -1.85 -30.42
CA GLN A 111 8.20 -1.02 -29.76
C GLN A 111 6.77 -1.50 -30.06
N LYS A 112 6.45 -1.76 -31.34
CA LYS A 112 5.12 -2.24 -31.74
C LYS A 112 4.80 -3.61 -31.20
N THR A 113 5.79 -4.48 -31.03
CA THR A 113 5.62 -5.81 -30.45
C THR A 113 5.25 -5.72 -28.97
N ILE A 114 5.92 -4.82 -28.22
CA ILE A 114 5.60 -4.56 -26.80
C ILE A 114 4.19 -3.96 -26.67
N GLU A 115 3.87 -2.96 -27.49
CA GLU A 115 2.52 -2.35 -27.52
C GLU A 115 1.45 -3.41 -27.83
N PHE A 116 1.69 -4.27 -28.82
CA PHE A 116 0.77 -5.34 -29.20
C PHE A 116 0.55 -6.34 -28.05
N SER A 117 1.62 -6.80 -27.40
CA SER A 117 1.52 -7.70 -26.24
C SER A 117 0.72 -7.06 -25.11
N SER A 118 0.98 -5.79 -24.78
CA SER A 118 0.25 -5.07 -23.74
C SER A 118 -1.25 -4.93 -24.06
N LEU A 119 -1.58 -4.61 -25.31
CA LEU A 119 -2.97 -4.53 -25.75
C LEU A 119 -3.66 -5.90 -25.73
N GLN A 120 -2.94 -6.97 -26.07
CA GLN A 120 -3.45 -8.32 -26.01
C GLN A 120 -3.77 -8.74 -24.56
N ASP A 121 -2.89 -8.42 -23.61
CA ASP A 121 -3.11 -8.69 -22.19
C ASP A 121 -4.31 -7.91 -21.63
N GLN A 122 -4.44 -6.63 -21.99
CA GLN A 122 -5.58 -5.80 -21.61
C GLN A 122 -6.89 -6.35 -22.19
N LEU A 123 -6.88 -6.76 -23.45
CA LEU A 123 -8.04 -7.33 -24.12
C LEU A 123 -8.49 -8.63 -23.44
N GLU A 124 -7.55 -9.49 -23.06
CA GLU A 124 -7.85 -10.74 -22.35
C GLU A 124 -8.40 -10.45 -20.94
N TYR A 125 -7.82 -9.48 -20.22
CA TYR A 125 -8.34 -9.00 -18.95
C TYR A 125 -9.80 -8.53 -19.08
N PHE A 126 -10.11 -7.67 -20.06
CA PHE A 126 -11.47 -7.16 -20.25
C PHE A 126 -12.45 -8.25 -20.69
N LYS A 127 -12.03 -9.22 -21.51
CA LYS A 127 -12.86 -10.38 -21.86
C LYS A 127 -13.22 -11.21 -20.63
N ASN A 128 -12.26 -11.49 -19.76
CA ASN A 128 -12.50 -12.26 -18.54
C ASN A 128 -13.37 -11.48 -17.54
N ARG A 129 -13.11 -10.17 -17.40
CA ARG A 129 -13.96 -9.26 -16.62
C ARG A 129 -15.40 -9.26 -17.12
N HIS A 130 -15.59 -9.19 -18.44
CA HIS A 130 -16.91 -9.20 -19.08
C HIS A 130 -17.64 -10.51 -18.83
N LYS A 131 -17.00 -11.67 -19.08
CA LYS A 131 -17.58 -12.99 -18.79
C LYS A 131 -18.00 -13.13 -17.33
N MET A 132 -17.15 -12.67 -16.39
CA MET A 132 -17.47 -12.71 -14.96
C MET A 132 -18.68 -11.82 -14.63
N LEU A 133 -18.74 -10.61 -15.19
CA LEU A 133 -19.87 -9.70 -15.01
C LEU A 133 -21.16 -10.25 -15.62
N GLU A 134 -21.08 -10.86 -16.80
CA GLU A 134 -22.22 -11.49 -17.47
C GLU A 134 -22.76 -12.67 -16.65
N ALA A 135 -21.89 -13.51 -16.10
CA ALA A 135 -22.27 -14.60 -15.20
C ALA A 135 -22.95 -14.07 -13.92
N LYS A 136 -22.39 -13.01 -13.31
CA LYS A 136 -23.01 -12.33 -12.15
C LYS A 136 -24.37 -11.75 -12.51
N LEU A 137 -24.49 -11.09 -13.66
CA LEU A 137 -25.76 -10.52 -14.12
C LEU A 137 -26.81 -11.62 -14.30
N LYS A 138 -26.46 -12.72 -14.98
CA LYS A 138 -27.35 -13.89 -15.11
C LYS A 138 -27.80 -14.42 -13.76
N ALA A 139 -26.88 -14.60 -12.80
CA ALA A 139 -27.21 -15.02 -11.45
C ALA A 139 -28.14 -14.03 -10.73
N TYR A 140 -27.91 -12.71 -10.90
CA TYR A 140 -28.71 -11.69 -10.21
C TYR A 140 -30.06 -11.39 -10.88
N THR A 141 -30.25 -11.73 -12.16
CA THR A 141 -31.53 -11.51 -12.86
C THR A 141 -32.72 -12.19 -12.20
N VAL A 142 -32.50 -13.32 -11.50
CA VAL A 142 -33.56 -14.01 -10.76
C VAL A 142 -34.08 -13.14 -9.62
N TYR A 143 -33.17 -12.53 -8.85
CA TYR A 143 -33.55 -11.65 -7.73
C TYR A 143 -34.17 -10.35 -8.24
N GLU A 144 -33.67 -9.79 -9.34
CA GLU A 144 -34.29 -8.62 -9.95
C GLU A 144 -35.75 -8.89 -10.36
N LYS A 145 -36.00 -10.00 -11.05
CA LYS A 145 -37.36 -10.42 -11.43
C LYS A 145 -38.25 -10.62 -10.21
N TYR A 146 -37.72 -11.27 -9.17
CA TYR A 146 -38.43 -11.43 -7.90
C TYR A 146 -38.79 -10.08 -7.28
N LEU A 147 -37.82 -9.17 -7.12
CA LEU A 147 -38.08 -7.85 -6.54
C LEU A 147 -39.09 -7.04 -7.35
N ARG A 148 -39.05 -7.12 -8.68
CA ARG A 148 -40.08 -6.51 -9.54
C ARG A 148 -41.46 -7.13 -9.29
N SER A 149 -41.56 -8.45 -9.19
CA SER A 149 -42.85 -9.10 -8.88
C SER A 149 -43.40 -8.71 -7.50
N VAL A 150 -42.54 -8.48 -6.51
CA VAL A 150 -42.94 -7.94 -5.20
C VAL A 150 -43.44 -6.51 -5.35
N VAL A 151 -42.77 -5.68 -6.17
CA VAL A 151 -43.20 -4.32 -6.51
C VAL A 151 -44.56 -4.29 -7.22
N ASP A 152 -44.85 -5.28 -8.06
CA ASP A 152 -46.12 -5.37 -8.77
C ASP A 152 -47.27 -5.85 -7.85
N ALA A 153 -46.97 -6.68 -6.85
CA ALA A 153 -47.95 -7.23 -5.91
C ALA A 153 -48.31 -6.28 -4.75
N MET A 154 -47.53 -5.21 -4.54
CA MET A 154 -47.71 -4.28 -3.43
C MET A 154 -48.61 -3.09 -3.79
N PRO A 155 -49.32 -2.49 -2.80
CA PRO A 155 -50.15 -1.32 -3.04
C PRO A 155 -49.35 -0.13 -3.61
N GLU A 156 -49.97 0.64 -4.50
CA GLU A 156 -49.32 1.72 -5.24
C GLU A 156 -48.70 2.79 -4.33
N ASP A 157 -49.34 3.07 -3.19
CA ASP A 157 -48.93 4.10 -2.22
C ASP A 157 -47.92 3.60 -1.17
N TYR A 158 -47.52 2.33 -1.21
CA TYR A 158 -46.67 1.75 -0.16
C TYR A 158 -45.22 2.26 -0.21
N LEU A 159 -44.75 2.61 -1.40
CA LEU A 159 -43.46 3.27 -1.60
C LEU A 159 -43.68 4.67 -2.18
N PRO A 160 -42.80 5.62 -1.87
CA PRO A 160 -42.81 6.91 -2.55
C PRO A 160 -42.70 6.71 -4.06
N SER A 161 -43.37 7.56 -4.85
CA SER A 161 -43.25 7.59 -6.31
C SER A 161 -41.86 8.05 -6.75
N THR A 162 -40.87 7.20 -6.57
CA THR A 162 -39.51 7.33 -7.10
C THR A 162 -39.42 6.59 -8.44
N GLU A 163 -38.56 7.06 -9.34
CA GLU A 163 -38.33 6.44 -10.67
C GLU A 163 -37.96 4.95 -10.58
N ASP A 164 -37.31 4.53 -9.48
CA ASP A 164 -36.95 3.12 -9.23
C ASP A 164 -37.58 2.59 -7.93
N LYS A 165 -38.75 1.95 -8.07
CA LYS A 165 -39.48 1.32 -6.97
C LYS A 165 -38.71 0.16 -6.32
N VAL A 166 -37.84 -0.55 -7.05
CA VAL A 166 -37.03 -1.64 -6.49
C VAL A 166 -35.99 -1.08 -5.53
N LYS A 167 -35.32 0.01 -5.91
CA LYS A 167 -34.39 0.72 -5.01
C LYS A 167 -35.11 1.28 -3.79
N GLY A 168 -36.32 1.82 -3.95
CA GLY A 168 -37.17 2.25 -2.84
C GLY A 168 -37.46 1.11 -1.85
N LEU A 169 -37.82 -0.07 -2.37
CA LEU A 169 -38.06 -1.27 -1.56
C LEU A 169 -36.81 -1.68 -0.77
N MET A 170 -35.63 -1.69 -1.42
CA MET A 170 -34.36 -2.03 -0.77
C MET A 170 -34.00 -1.05 0.35
N MET A 171 -34.18 0.25 0.13
CA MET A 171 -33.92 1.27 1.14
C MET A 171 -34.85 1.11 2.35
N ARG A 172 -36.14 0.87 2.11
CA ARG A 172 -37.11 0.63 3.18
C ARG A 172 -36.80 -0.64 3.97
N HIS A 173 -36.46 -1.74 3.28
CA HIS A 173 -36.01 -2.96 3.94
C HIS A 173 -34.79 -2.70 4.82
N ARG A 174 -33.80 -1.95 4.32
CA ARG A 174 -32.61 -1.59 5.09
C ARG A 174 -32.97 -0.85 6.37
N THR A 175 -33.77 0.20 6.30
CA THR A 175 -34.19 0.98 7.48
C THR A 175 -34.96 0.10 8.47
N LEU A 176 -35.88 -0.74 7.99
CA LEU A 176 -36.64 -1.66 8.85
C LEU A 176 -35.73 -2.71 9.50
N SER A 177 -34.77 -3.26 8.76
CA SER A 177 -33.82 -4.24 9.27
C SER A 177 -32.90 -3.62 10.32
N GLU A 178 -32.41 -2.40 10.10
CA GLU A 178 -31.59 -1.65 11.06
C GLU A 178 -32.40 -1.32 12.32
N SER A 179 -33.64 -0.85 12.17
CA SER A 179 -34.54 -0.58 13.29
C SER A 179 -34.90 -1.85 14.08
N ASN A 180 -35.21 -2.95 13.39
CA ASN A 180 -35.52 -4.23 14.04
C ASN A 180 -34.32 -4.77 14.81
N LYS A 181 -33.11 -4.65 14.25
CA LYS A 181 -31.88 -5.02 14.96
C LYS A 181 -31.75 -4.21 16.26
N GLY A 182 -31.90 -2.89 16.19
CA GLY A 182 -31.86 -2.06 17.40
C GLY A 182 -32.92 -2.41 18.44
N LEU A 183 -34.13 -2.80 18.00
CA LEU A 183 -35.18 -3.27 18.91
C LEU A 183 -34.81 -4.60 19.58
N VAL A 184 -34.23 -5.54 18.83
CA VAL A 184 -33.76 -6.83 19.38
C VAL A 184 -32.64 -6.61 20.39
N ASP A 185 -31.63 -5.80 20.05
CA ASP A 185 -30.51 -5.48 20.94
C ASP A 185 -31.01 -4.81 22.24
N ASN A 186 -32.01 -3.92 22.14
CA ASN A 186 -32.64 -3.31 23.31
C ASN A 186 -33.43 -4.31 24.16
N LEU A 187 -34.14 -5.26 23.53
CA LEU A 187 -34.87 -6.30 24.25
C LEU A 187 -33.91 -7.23 25.01
N GLU A 188 -32.77 -7.58 24.42
CA GLU A 188 -31.72 -8.34 25.10
C GLU A 188 -31.20 -7.59 26.33
N THR A 189 -30.92 -6.29 26.18
CA THR A 189 -30.46 -5.43 27.28
C THR A 189 -31.48 -5.38 28.43
N ILE A 190 -32.76 -5.18 28.12
CA ILE A 190 -33.83 -5.14 29.12
C ILE A 190 -33.99 -6.51 29.80
N ALA A 191 -33.85 -7.61 29.06
CA ALA A 191 -33.92 -8.96 29.62
C ALA A 191 -32.79 -9.21 30.63
N ASP A 192 -31.58 -8.76 30.32
CA ASP A 192 -30.43 -8.85 31.22
C ASP A 192 -30.64 -7.99 32.48
N GLU A 193 -31.11 -6.75 32.34
CA GLU A 193 -31.45 -5.88 33.48
C GLU A 193 -32.52 -6.51 34.38
N LEU A 194 -33.56 -7.10 33.78
CA LEU A 194 -34.63 -7.78 34.52
C LEU A 194 -34.09 -8.98 35.30
N GLU A 195 -33.17 -9.75 34.72
CA GLU A 195 -32.54 -10.88 35.39
C GLU A 195 -31.67 -10.43 36.58
N VAL A 196 -30.97 -9.29 36.45
CA VAL A 196 -30.25 -8.66 37.58
C VAL A 196 -31.22 -8.27 38.69
N CYS A 197 -32.28 -7.53 38.38
CA CYS A 197 -33.29 -7.12 39.37
C CYS A 197 -33.98 -8.33 40.03
N ARG A 198 -34.22 -9.42 39.29
CA ARG A 198 -34.76 -10.67 39.85
C ARG A 198 -33.82 -11.28 40.88
N LYS A 199 -32.52 -11.32 40.58
CA LYS A 199 -31.51 -11.83 41.52
C LYS A 199 -31.44 -10.98 42.78
N GLU A 200 -31.42 -9.65 42.65
CA GLU A 200 -31.43 -8.72 43.78
C GLU A 200 -32.67 -8.87 44.66
N LEU A 201 -33.84 -9.05 44.05
CA LEU A 201 -35.09 -9.29 44.77
C LEU A 201 -35.05 -10.61 45.53
N GLU A 202 -34.47 -11.66 44.95
CA GLU A 202 -34.34 -12.95 45.61
C GLU A 202 -33.35 -12.91 46.77
N THR A 203 -32.22 -12.21 46.64
CA THR A 203 -31.29 -12.00 47.75
C THR A 203 -31.97 -11.23 48.89
N LEU A 204 -32.71 -10.17 48.59
CA LEU A 204 -33.43 -9.39 49.59
C LEU A 204 -34.50 -10.22 50.31
N LYS A 205 -35.21 -11.10 49.60
CA LYS A 205 -36.17 -12.04 50.19
C LYS A 205 -35.49 -13.01 51.17
N GLN A 206 -34.35 -13.58 50.78
CA GLN A 206 -33.60 -14.50 51.62
C GLN A 206 -33.06 -13.81 52.88
N GLU A 207 -32.53 -12.60 52.74
CA GLU A 207 -32.09 -11.77 53.88
C GLU A 207 -33.24 -11.45 54.82
N HIS A 208 -34.40 -11.05 54.28
CA HIS A 208 -35.58 -10.77 55.07
C HIS A 208 -36.11 -12.04 55.79
N GLN A 209 -36.11 -13.19 55.12
CA GLN A 209 -36.48 -14.47 55.76
C GLN A 209 -35.51 -14.83 56.88
N LYS A 210 -34.20 -14.66 56.69
CA LYS A 210 -33.18 -14.85 57.73
C LYS A 210 -33.41 -13.92 58.92
N SER A 211 -33.68 -12.64 58.67
CA SER A 211 -34.01 -11.66 59.71
C SER A 211 -35.28 -12.06 60.48
N ARG A 212 -36.34 -12.48 59.79
CA ARG A 212 -37.57 -12.98 60.41
C ARG A 212 -37.32 -14.19 61.32
N LEU A 213 -36.53 -15.17 60.86
CA LEU A 213 -36.17 -16.34 61.67
C LEU A 213 -35.35 -15.93 62.90
N SER A 214 -34.38 -15.03 62.73
CA SER A 214 -33.59 -14.51 63.85
C SER A 214 -34.45 -13.77 64.88
N ASN A 215 -35.36 -12.90 64.43
CA ASN A 215 -36.30 -12.19 65.30
C ASN A 215 -37.27 -13.15 66.00
N THR A 216 -37.75 -14.17 65.30
CA THR A 216 -38.64 -15.20 65.89
C THR A 216 -37.90 -15.98 66.97
N SER A 217 -36.65 -16.39 66.72
CA SER A 217 -35.80 -17.06 67.72
C SER A 217 -35.57 -16.17 68.94
N MET A 218 -35.31 -14.88 68.73
CA MET A 218 -35.14 -13.92 69.84
C MET A 218 -36.43 -13.76 70.65
N LEU A 219 -37.58 -13.72 69.97
CA LEU A 219 -38.89 -13.65 70.61
C LEU A 219 -39.17 -14.91 71.44
N SER A 220 -38.91 -16.11 70.91
CA SER A 220 -39.03 -17.36 71.65
C SER A 220 -38.17 -17.36 72.92
N HIS A 221 -36.91 -16.91 72.83
CA HIS A 221 -36.04 -16.80 74.00
C HIS A 221 -36.57 -15.79 75.03
N LEU A 222 -37.15 -14.67 74.59
CA LEU A 222 -37.77 -13.69 75.49
C LEU A 222 -39.02 -14.26 76.18
N VAL A 223 -39.84 -15.03 75.46
CA VAL A 223 -41.03 -15.71 76.01
C VAL A 223 -40.62 -16.76 77.05
N GLU A 224 -39.64 -17.62 76.75
CA GLU A 224 -39.12 -18.60 77.71
C GLU A 224 -38.61 -17.92 78.98
N LYS A 225 -37.84 -16.83 78.84
CA LYS A 225 -37.38 -16.04 79.99
C LYS A 225 -38.55 -15.45 80.79
N GLN A 226 -39.60 -15.00 80.11
CA GLN A 226 -40.79 -14.48 80.76
C GLN A 226 -41.54 -15.58 81.53
N GLU A 227 -41.70 -16.78 80.97
CA GLU A 227 -42.33 -17.93 81.63
C GLU A 227 -41.56 -18.37 82.87
N VAL A 228 -40.22 -18.42 82.81
CA VAL A 228 -39.38 -18.73 83.97
C VAL A 228 -39.57 -17.69 85.08
N ILE A 229 -39.59 -16.41 84.74
CA ILE A 229 -39.81 -15.33 85.71
C ILE A 229 -41.22 -15.42 86.31
N GLN A 230 -42.24 -15.64 85.47
CA GLN A 230 -43.63 -15.77 85.91
C GLN A 230 -43.81 -16.94 86.85
N GLY A 231 -43.30 -18.14 86.49
CA GLY A 231 -43.36 -19.31 87.37
C GLY A 231 -42.64 -19.10 88.70
N SER A 232 -41.51 -18.38 88.71
CA SER A 232 -40.84 -17.98 89.95
C SER A 232 -41.69 -17.01 90.80
N ASN A 233 -42.38 -16.07 90.14
CA ASN A 233 -43.28 -15.14 90.80
C ASN A 233 -44.49 -15.86 91.43
N ASP A 234 -45.14 -16.74 90.67
CA ASP A 234 -46.29 -17.53 91.15
C ASP A 234 -45.91 -18.41 92.34
N GLN A 235 -44.73 -19.04 92.33
CA GLN A 235 -44.22 -19.80 93.48
C GLN A 235 -44.02 -18.92 94.73
N LYS A 236 -43.53 -17.69 94.56
CA LYS A 236 -43.38 -16.74 95.66
C LYS A 236 -44.73 -16.29 96.19
N GLU A 237 -45.70 -16.05 95.31
CA GLU A 237 -47.07 -15.70 95.68
C GLU A 237 -47.75 -16.84 96.47
N LEU A 238 -47.63 -18.09 96.03
CA LEU A 238 -48.15 -19.24 96.78
C LEU A 238 -47.51 -19.37 98.16
N LYS A 239 -46.18 -19.23 98.26
CA LYS A 239 -45.47 -19.23 99.54
C LYS A 239 -45.95 -18.09 100.45
N PHE A 240 -46.19 -16.91 99.87
CA PHE A 240 -46.73 -15.77 100.60
C PHE A 240 -48.15 -16.03 101.12
N ILE A 241 -49.03 -16.62 100.30
CA ILE A 241 -50.40 -16.98 100.72
C ILE A 241 -50.36 -18.03 101.84
N MET A 242 -49.61 -19.12 101.68
CA MET A 242 -49.50 -20.16 102.71
C MET A 242 -48.96 -19.62 104.04
N THR A 243 -47.91 -18.80 103.99
CA THR A 243 -47.37 -18.16 105.19
C THR A 243 -48.36 -17.18 105.81
N SER A 244 -49.11 -16.42 105.00
CA SER A 244 -50.18 -15.54 105.47
C SER A 244 -51.33 -16.30 106.13
N GLU A 245 -51.77 -17.42 105.56
CA GLU A 245 -52.79 -18.30 106.13
C GLU A 245 -52.33 -18.96 107.43
N ASP A 246 -51.10 -19.47 107.49
CA ASP A 246 -50.49 -19.98 108.72
C ASP A 246 -50.42 -18.89 109.80
N MET A 247 -49.99 -17.69 109.44
CA MET A 247 -49.98 -16.53 110.34
C MET A 247 -51.40 -16.15 110.80
N ARG A 248 -52.42 -16.26 109.94
CA ARG A 248 -53.82 -16.02 110.28
C ARG A 248 -54.37 -17.10 111.23
N SER A 249 -54.02 -18.36 111.02
CA SER A 249 -54.38 -19.47 111.90
C SER A 249 -53.78 -19.27 113.29
N LYS A 250 -52.47 -19.03 113.38
CA LYS A 250 -51.76 -18.69 114.63
C LYS A 250 -52.37 -17.48 115.33
N ARG A 251 -52.74 -16.43 114.58
CA ARG A 251 -53.44 -15.26 115.13
C ARG A 251 -54.80 -15.62 115.71
N THR A 252 -55.54 -16.52 115.07
CA THR A 252 -56.87 -16.96 115.52
C THR A 252 -56.76 -17.83 116.77
N GLU A 253 -55.82 -18.77 116.81
CA GLU A 253 -55.54 -19.61 117.98
C GLU A 253 -55.13 -18.76 119.18
N ALA A 254 -54.21 -17.80 118.99
CA ALA A 254 -53.87 -16.82 120.02
C ALA A 254 -55.12 -16.05 120.49
N GLY A 255 -55.99 -15.63 119.57
CA GLY A 255 -57.27 -14.99 119.90
C GLY A 255 -58.20 -15.88 120.74
N ILE A 256 -58.29 -17.17 120.45
CA ILE A 256 -59.08 -18.15 121.23
C ILE A 256 -58.47 -18.33 122.62
N ILE A 257 -57.14 -18.47 122.74
CA ILE A 257 -56.44 -18.57 124.01
C ILE A 257 -56.74 -17.32 124.86
N PHE A 258 -56.63 -16.13 124.28
CA PHE A 258 -56.98 -14.89 124.97
C PHE A 258 -58.45 -14.85 125.39
N MET A 259 -59.40 -15.24 124.53
CA MET A 259 -60.81 -15.32 124.92
C MET A 259 -61.08 -16.35 126.03
N ALA A 260 -60.37 -17.48 126.03
CA ALA A 260 -60.47 -18.48 127.10
C ALA A 260 -59.92 -17.93 128.43
N ILE A 261 -58.81 -17.20 128.40
CA ILE A 261 -58.28 -16.46 129.57
C ILE A 261 -59.33 -15.47 130.06
N ASP A 262 -59.96 -14.69 129.18
CA ASP A 262 -61.05 -13.76 129.54
C ASP A 262 -62.22 -14.49 130.20
N ASN A 263 -62.73 -15.56 129.59
CA ASN A 263 -63.88 -16.31 130.09
C ASN A 263 -63.60 -16.96 131.45
N ILE A 264 -62.40 -17.54 131.65
CA ILE A 264 -62.02 -18.14 132.93
C ILE A 264 -61.84 -17.04 133.99
N TYR A 265 -61.20 -15.93 133.63
CA TYR A 265 -61.08 -14.77 134.52
C TYR A 265 -62.45 -14.27 134.97
N GLU A 266 -63.41 -14.09 134.06
CA GLU A 266 -64.77 -13.66 134.43
C GLU A 266 -65.49 -14.64 135.36
N LYS A 267 -65.28 -15.96 135.20
CA LYS A 267 -65.85 -16.98 136.08
C LYS A 267 -65.21 -17.05 137.46
N CYS A 268 -63.91 -16.75 137.56
CA CYS A 268 -63.16 -16.77 138.82
C CYS A 268 -63.15 -15.41 139.54
N ARG A 269 -63.63 -14.35 138.88
CA ARG A 269 -63.68 -12.99 139.42
C ARG A 269 -64.67 -12.90 140.58
N LYS A 270 -64.21 -12.35 141.71
CA LYS A 270 -65.09 -12.06 142.85
C LYS A 270 -65.79 -10.72 142.63
N PRO A 271 -66.99 -10.47 143.19
CA PRO A 271 -67.75 -9.22 142.96
C PRO A 271 -67.00 -7.92 143.32
N THR A 272 -65.90 -8.02 144.07
CA THR A 272 -65.05 -6.91 144.53
C THR A 272 -63.87 -6.57 143.62
N ASP A 273 -63.63 -7.33 142.54
CA ASP A 273 -62.49 -7.08 141.63
C ASP A 273 -62.82 -6.02 140.56
N PRO A 274 -61.89 -5.10 140.19
CA PRO A 274 -62.09 -4.11 139.12
C PRO A 274 -62.05 -4.75 137.71
N PRO A 275 -62.75 -4.18 136.71
CA PRO A 275 -62.78 -4.72 135.35
C PRO A 275 -61.43 -4.48 134.63
N LEU A 276 -60.80 -5.54 134.14
CA LEU A 276 -59.55 -5.49 133.36
C LEU A 276 -59.83 -5.43 131.84
N GLY A 277 -59.03 -4.66 131.11
CA GLY A 277 -59.22 -4.40 129.68
C GLY A 277 -58.84 -5.58 128.77
N LYS A 278 -59.24 -5.52 127.47
CA LYS A 278 -59.00 -6.56 126.43
C LYS A 278 -57.52 -6.80 126.05
N GLY A 279 -56.55 -6.34 126.85
CA GLY A 279 -55.11 -6.46 126.57
C GLY A 279 -54.25 -6.89 127.76
N GLU A 280 -54.83 -6.97 128.96
CA GLU A 280 -54.10 -7.20 130.22
C GLU A 280 -54.08 -8.70 130.58
N TRP A 281 -53.67 -9.53 129.62
CA TRP A 281 -53.80 -11.00 129.67
C TRP A 281 -52.96 -11.64 130.78
N ASP A 282 -51.72 -11.16 130.98
CA ASP A 282 -50.83 -11.63 132.05
C ASP A 282 -51.42 -11.35 133.45
N GLN A 283 -52.11 -10.22 133.61
CA GLN A 283 -52.75 -9.85 134.87
C GLN A 283 -54.02 -10.69 135.13
N LYS A 284 -54.77 -11.02 134.06
CA LYS A 284 -55.94 -11.93 134.13
C LYS A 284 -55.53 -13.35 134.51
N LEU A 285 -54.48 -13.90 133.89
CA LEU A 285 -53.92 -15.20 134.22
C LEU A 285 -53.44 -15.30 135.68
N ASN A 286 -52.77 -14.27 136.20
CA ASN A 286 -52.32 -14.24 137.59
C ASN A 286 -53.46 -14.23 138.62
N LYS A 287 -54.67 -13.79 138.25
CA LYS A 287 -55.86 -13.82 139.12
C LYS A 287 -56.70 -15.11 138.99
N ILE A 288 -56.51 -15.89 137.93
CA ILE A 288 -57.15 -17.19 137.73
C ILE A 288 -56.46 -18.29 138.57
N ARG A 289 -55.16 -18.11 138.86
CA ARG A 289 -54.36 -19.01 139.69
C ARG A 289 -54.70 -18.86 141.18
#